data_AF-A0A5E5QNY3-F1
#
_entry.id   AF-A0A5E5QNY3-F1
#
_cell.length_a   1.000
_cell.length_b   1.000
_cell.length_c   1.000
_cell.angle_alpha   90.00
_cell.angle_beta   90.00
_cell.angle_gamma   90.00
#
_symmetry.space_group_name_H-M   'P 1'
#
loop_
_entity.id
_entity.type
_entity.pdbx_description
1 polymer ?
#
loop_
_entity_poly.entity_id
_entity_poly.type
_entity_poly.pdbx_seq_one_letter_code
_entity_poly.pdbx_strand_id
1 'polypeptide(L)' 'MTRKYTAFTKAFKLETLQSANQANVCIASLARDLGIRRNMIYKWRYQLNKNKIKP' A
#
# COMPACT_ATOMS: atom_id res chain seq x y z
N MET A 1 16.24 -7.33 18.95
CA MET A 1 16.03 -7.70 17.52
C MET A 1 15.73 -6.44 16.71
N THR A 2 16.58 -6.09 15.75
CA THR A 2 16.31 -4.99 14.81
C THR A 2 15.17 -5.38 13.88
N ARG A 3 14.06 -4.62 13.91
CA ARG A 3 12.99 -4.79 12.92
C ARG A 3 13.56 -4.40 11.56
N LYS A 4 13.76 -5.38 10.68
CA LYS A 4 14.10 -5.10 9.28
C LYS A 4 12.87 -4.47 8.62
N TYR A 5 12.98 -3.20 8.25
CA TYR A 5 11.96 -2.51 7.47
C TYR A 5 12.22 -2.76 6.00
N THR A 6 11.29 -3.44 5.33
CA THR A 6 11.30 -3.55 3.87
C THR A 6 10.96 -2.19 3.29
N ALA A 7 11.95 -1.55 2.66
CA ALA A 7 11.75 -0.31 1.92
C ALA A 7 11.17 -0.63 0.55
N PHE A 8 9.91 -0.27 0.32
CA PHE A 8 9.27 -0.35 -1.00
C PHE A 8 9.42 0.96 -1.75
N THR A 9 9.68 0.88 -3.06
CA THR A 9 9.80 2.04 -3.94
C THR A 9 8.47 2.78 -4.06
N LYS A 10 8.52 4.08 -4.42
CA LYS A 10 7.31 4.88 -4.63
C LYS A 10 6.43 4.30 -5.75
N ALA A 11 7.05 3.84 -6.84
CA ALA A 11 6.36 3.23 -7.97
C ALA A 11 5.55 2.01 -7.53
N PHE A 12 6.18 1.09 -6.77
CA PHE A 12 5.50 -0.10 -6.26
C PHE A 12 4.30 0.23 -5.37
N LYS A 13 4.43 1.24 -4.49
CA LYS A 13 3.31 1.68 -3.64
C LYS A 13 2.15 2.22 -4.47
N LEU A 14 2.44 2.98 -5.53
CA LEU A 14 1.41 3.55 -6.40
C LEU A 14 0.68 2.46 -7.19
N GLU A 15 1.41 1.54 -7.79
CA GLU A 15 0.84 0.41 -8.53
C GLU A 15 -0.04 -0.46 -7.63
N THR A 16 0.45 -0.80 -6.43
CA THR A 16 -0.33 -1.55 -5.43
C THR A 16 -1.65 -0.84 -5.10
N LEU A 17 -1.64 0.49 -4.97
CA LEU A 17 -2.84 1.26 -4.65
C LEU A 17 -3.78 1.42 -5.84
N GLN A 18 -3.26 1.44 -7.07
CA GLN A 18 -4.07 1.40 -8.29
C GLN A 18 -4.81 0.07 -8.40
N SER A 19 -4.12 -1.06 -8.20
CA SER A 19 -4.76 -2.38 -8.13
C SER A 19 -5.80 -2.44 -7.01
N ALA A 20 -5.48 -1.92 -5.82
CA ALA A 20 -6.41 -1.89 -4.68
C ALA A 20 -7.63 -0.96 -4.86
N ASN A 21 -7.62 -0.06 -5.85
CA ASN A 21 -8.74 0.82 -6.19
C ASN A 21 -9.74 0.16 -7.15
N GLN A 22 -9.40 -0.97 -7.76
CA GLN A 22 -10.32 -1.70 -8.64
C GLN A 22 -11.45 -2.32 -7.81
N ALA A 23 -12.69 -2.16 -8.26
CA ALA A 23 -13.90 -2.55 -7.51
C ALA A 23 -13.95 -4.06 -7.17
N ASN A 24 -13.33 -4.91 -7.99
CA ASN A 24 -13.31 -6.37 -7.81
C ASN A 24 -12.07 -6.91 -7.07
N VAL A 25 -11.20 -6.05 -6.54
CA VAL A 25 -9.97 -6.48 -5.88
C VAL A 25 -10.15 -6.58 -4.38
N CYS A 26 -10.03 -7.80 -3.85
CA CYS A 26 -9.91 -8.01 -2.41
C CYS A 26 -8.51 -7.60 -1.94
N ILE A 27 -8.43 -6.56 -1.10
CA ILE A 27 -7.17 -6.08 -0.50
C ILE A 27 -6.43 -7.21 0.23
N ALA A 28 -7.16 -8.17 0.80
CA ALA A 28 -6.55 -9.28 1.51
C ALA A 28 -5.84 -10.28 0.60
N SER A 29 -6.46 -10.60 -0.54
CA SER A 29 -5.84 -11.44 -1.57
C SER A 29 -4.67 -10.71 -2.23
N LEU A 30 -4.87 -9.44 -2.63
CA LEU A 30 -3.83 -8.61 -3.23
C LEU A 30 -2.57 -8.54 -2.35
N ALA A 31 -2.73 -8.35 -1.04
CA ALA A 31 -1.61 -8.30 -0.11
C ALA A 31 -0.86 -9.65 -0.02
N ARG A 32 -1.59 -10.77 -0.08
CA ARG A 32 -1.02 -12.12 -0.08
C ARG A 32 -0.22 -12.35 -1.36
N ASP A 33 -0.78 -11.98 -2.50
CA ASP A 33 -0.16 -12.17 -3.82
C ASP A 33 1.12 -11.32 -3.97
N LEU A 34 1.11 -10.10 -3.43
CA LEU A 34 2.27 -9.20 -3.42
C LEU A 34 3.27 -9.48 -2.28
N GLY A 35 2.98 -10.44 -1.40
CA GLY A 35 3.84 -10.76 -0.25
C GLY A 35 3.95 -9.64 0.79
N ILE A 36 2.98 -8.73 0.84
CA ILE A 36 2.96 -7.58 1.76
C ILE A 36 1.90 -7.75 2.85
N ARG A 37 2.02 -6.98 3.92
CA ARG A 37 0.96 -6.92 4.95
C ARG A 37 -0.16 -6.01 4.47
N ARG A 38 -1.42 -6.46 4.61
CA ARG A 38 -2.63 -5.66 4.33
C ARG A 38 -2.59 -4.25 4.93
N ASN A 39 -2.05 -4.14 6.16
CA ASN A 39 -1.89 -2.86 6.87
C ASN A 39 -1.03 -1.84 6.10
N MET A 40 -0.09 -2.30 5.27
CA MET A 40 0.74 -1.40 4.45
C MET A 40 -0.08 -0.69 3.38
N ILE A 41 -1.03 -1.38 2.76
CA ILE A 41 -1.91 -0.80 1.74
C ILE A 41 -2.76 0.33 2.36
N TYR A 42 -3.35 0.10 3.54
CA TYR A 42 -4.09 1.13 4.26
C TYR A 42 -3.22 2.33 4.65
N LYS A 43 -2.01 2.08 5.18
CA LYS A 43 -1.05 3.14 5.50
C LYS A 43 -0.65 3.95 4.27
N TRP A 44 -0.42 3.30 3.14
CA TRP A 44 -0.06 3.99 1.90
C TRP A 44 -1.22 4.81 1.34
N ARG A 45 -2.47 4.31 1.38
CA ARG A 45 -3.66 5.12 1.05
C ARG A 45 -3.72 6.38 1.91
N TYR A 46 -3.56 6.21 3.22
CA TYR A 46 -3.56 7.34 4.16
C TYR A 46 -2.44 8.34 3.86
N GLN A 47 -1.21 7.86 3.61
CA GLN A 47 -0.08 8.72 3.27
C GLN A 47 -0.30 9.48 1.94
N LEU A 48 -0.88 8.82 0.94
CA LEU A 48 -1.21 9.46 -0.33
C LEU A 48 -2.26 10.55 -0.15
N ASN A 49 -3.32 10.29 0.61
CA ASN A 49 -4.36 11.27 0.91
C ASN A 49 -3.84 12.41 1.78
N LYS A 50 -3.02 12.12 2.79
CA LYS A 50 -2.38 13.13 3.63
C LYS A 50 -1.43 14.03 2.83
N ASN A 51 -0.72 13.48 1.84
CA ASN A 51 0.12 14.30 0.95
C ASN A 51 -0.71 15.16 -0.03
N LYS A 52 -1.94 14.75 -0.36
CA LYS A 52 -2.89 15.58 -1.12
C LYS A 52 -3.56 16.65 -0.26
N ILE A 53 -3.68 16.41 1.05
CA ILE A 53 -4.14 17.38 2.05
C ILE A 53 -2.91 18.14 2.54
N LYS A 54 -2.39 19.05 1.71
CA LYS A 54 -1.50 20.12 2.19
C LYS A 54 -2.31 21.42 2.12
N PRO A 55 -2.43 22.20 3.20
CA PRO A 55 -2.97 23.56 3.13
C PRO A 55 -2.08 24.45 2.26
#